data_AF-A0A7X3H567-F1
#
_entry.id   AF-A0A7X3H567-F1
#
_cell.length_a   1.000
_cell.length_b   1.000
_cell.length_c   1.000
_cell.angle_alpha   90.00
_cell.angle_beta   90.00
_cell.angle_gamma   90.00
#
_symmetry.space_group_name_H-M   'P 1'
#
loop_
_entity.id
_entity.type
_entity.pdbx_description
1 polymer ?
#
loop_
_entity_poly.entity_id
_entity_poly.type
_entity_poly.pdbx_seq_one_letter_code
_entity_poly.pdbx_strand_id
1 'polypeptide(L)'
;MRDFIKARSLDIAIGVIFVAVFLALIGFRGDVLFVGLWYYLAVIGGTFFAALLVNPRPRFAGGAVLAAGLSLLFYVRANWHPVHTSDLLALGHLFSLPGAAVGVLVFGIVSRLCSWRRESWLFCGGLLGFLLGFAVGQVYICSTALSCDVLLN
;
A
#
# COMPACT_ATOMS: atom_id res chain seq x y z
N MET A 1 -0.30 -23.80 -11.02
CA MET A 1 0.27 -22.43 -11.15
C MET A 1 -0.49 -21.58 -12.17
N ARG A 2 -0.79 -22.10 -13.37
CA ARG A 2 -1.57 -21.39 -14.41
C ARG A 2 -2.94 -20.89 -13.93
N ASP A 3 -3.69 -21.72 -13.19
CA ASP A 3 -5.04 -21.36 -12.73
C ASP A 3 -5.03 -20.27 -11.66
N PHE A 4 -3.99 -20.26 -10.80
CA PHE A 4 -3.76 -19.21 -9.83
C PHE A 4 -3.52 -17.86 -10.52
N ILE A 5 -2.62 -17.85 -11.51
CA ILE A 5 -2.28 -16.64 -12.28
C ILE A 5 -3.51 -16.11 -13.01
N LYS A 6 -4.30 -17.00 -13.63
CA LYS A 6 -5.52 -16.60 -14.35
C LYS A 6 -6.57 -16.01 -13.41
N ALA A 7 -6.76 -16.61 -12.23
CA ALA A 7 -7.73 -16.12 -11.25
C ALA A 7 -7.36 -14.76 -10.66
N ARG A 8 -6.06 -14.46 -10.53
CA ARG A 8 -5.53 -13.23 -9.91
C ARG A 8 -4.88 -12.28 -10.91
N SER A 9 -5.16 -12.43 -12.20
CA SER A 9 -4.51 -11.65 -13.27
C SER A 9 -4.67 -10.14 -13.07
N LEU A 10 -5.85 -9.69 -12.63
CA LEU A 10 -6.06 -8.28 -12.34
C LEU A 10 -5.28 -7.80 -11.11
N ASP A 11 -5.23 -8.61 -10.04
CA ASP A 11 -4.46 -8.27 -8.83
C ASP A 11 -2.98 -8.06 -9.18
N ILE A 12 -2.44 -8.97 -9.99
CA ILE A 12 -1.07 -8.92 -10.49
C ILE A 12 -0.87 -7.73 -11.42
N ALA A 13 -1.81 -7.48 -12.35
CA ALA A 13 -1.72 -6.38 -13.29
C ALA A 13 -1.65 -5.02 -12.57
N ILE A 14 -2.45 -4.81 -11.53
CA ILE A 14 -2.40 -3.59 -10.71
C ILE A 14 -1.01 -3.42 -10.10
N GLY A 15 -0.44 -4.48 -9.51
CA GLY A 15 0.92 -4.44 -8.96
C GLY A 15 1.98 -4.11 -10.01
N VAL A 16 1.93 -4.77 -11.18
CA VAL A 16 2.86 -4.52 -12.29
C VAL A 16 2.74 -3.09 -12.82
N ILE A 17 1.51 -2.56 -12.93
CA ILE A 17 1.27 -1.17 -13.34
C ILE A 17 1.96 -0.20 -12.37
N PHE A 18 1.78 -0.38 -11.05
CA PHE A 18 2.45 0.48 -10.07
C PHE A 18 3.97 0.36 -10.12
N VAL A 19 4.51 -0.85 -10.26
CA VAL A 19 5.96 -1.04 -10.43
C VAL A 19 6.46 -0.29 -11.67
N ALA A 20 5.77 -0.40 -12.81
CA ALA A 20 6.14 0.31 -14.03
C ALA A 20 6.04 1.84 -13.85
N VAL A 21 5.00 2.32 -13.18
CA VAL A 21 4.83 3.76 -12.86
C VAL A 21 6.00 4.26 -12.00
N PHE A 22 6.38 3.55 -10.93
CA PHE A 22 7.50 3.98 -10.08
C PHE A 22 8.85 3.90 -10.77
N LEU A 23 9.09 2.88 -11.60
CA LEU A 23 10.29 2.80 -12.44
C LEU A 23 10.38 4.00 -13.40
N ALA A 24 9.26 4.36 -14.05
CA ALA A 24 9.21 5.53 -14.92
C ALA A 24 9.48 6.83 -14.14
N LEU A 25 8.81 7.03 -13.00
CA LEU A 25 8.99 8.22 -12.16
C LEU A 25 10.45 8.38 -11.71
N ILE A 26 11.07 7.31 -11.21
CA ILE A 26 12.48 7.30 -10.81
C ILE A 26 13.39 7.58 -12.01
N GLY A 27 13.09 7.04 -13.18
CA GLY A 27 13.85 7.32 -14.41
C GLY A 27 13.79 8.78 -14.85
N PHE A 28 12.65 9.46 -14.67
CA PHE A 28 12.46 10.86 -15.06
C PHE A 28 12.98 11.88 -14.04
N ARG A 29 12.91 11.57 -12.74
CA ARG A 29 13.16 12.55 -11.66
C ARG A 29 14.22 12.12 -10.65
N GLY A 30 14.77 10.91 -10.78
CA GLY A 30 15.52 10.27 -9.71
C GLY A 30 14.59 9.77 -8.61
N ASP A 31 15.18 9.13 -7.61
CA ASP A 31 14.43 8.67 -6.44
C ASP A 31 14.13 9.83 -5.49
N VAL A 32 12.93 10.39 -5.64
CA VAL A 32 12.45 11.54 -4.87
C VAL A 32 12.31 11.23 -3.38
N LEU A 33 12.12 9.96 -2.98
CA LEU A 33 12.03 9.59 -1.56
C LEU A 33 13.39 9.31 -0.91
N PHE A 34 14.47 9.24 -1.69
CA PHE A 34 15.84 8.93 -1.22
C PHE A 34 15.95 7.61 -0.42
N VAL A 35 15.08 6.63 -0.68
CA VAL A 35 15.06 5.32 0.02
C VAL A 35 15.57 4.19 -0.87
N GLY A 36 15.49 4.35 -2.18
CA GLY A 36 15.88 3.39 -3.21
C GLY A 36 14.71 2.59 -3.79
N LEU A 37 14.91 2.02 -4.98
CA LEU A 37 13.89 1.23 -5.71
C LEU A 37 13.32 0.07 -4.88
N TRP A 38 14.14 -0.54 -4.02
CA TRP A 38 13.72 -1.67 -3.18
C TRP A 38 12.50 -1.34 -2.33
N TYR A 39 12.35 -0.08 -1.89
CA TYR A 39 11.25 0.33 -1.04
C TYR A 39 9.90 0.27 -1.74
N TYR A 40 9.82 0.80 -2.97
CA TYR A 40 8.62 0.74 -3.80
C TYR A 40 8.21 -0.70 -4.10
N LEU A 41 9.20 -1.55 -4.43
CA LEU A 41 8.98 -2.99 -4.66
C LEU A 41 8.52 -3.71 -3.39
N ALA A 42 9.12 -3.40 -2.24
CA ALA A 42 8.78 -4.00 -0.96
C ALA A 42 7.38 -3.62 -0.49
N VAL A 43 6.93 -2.38 -0.71
CA VAL A 43 5.56 -1.96 -0.36
C VAL A 43 4.53 -2.67 -1.23
N ILE A 44 4.71 -2.65 -2.56
CA ILE A 44 3.77 -3.28 -3.50
C ILE A 44 3.77 -4.81 -3.31
N GLY A 45 4.94 -5.43 -3.33
CA GLY A 45 5.10 -6.86 -3.15
C GLY A 45 4.68 -7.31 -1.76
N GLY A 46 5.11 -6.62 -0.72
CA GLY A 46 4.78 -6.92 0.68
C GLY A 46 3.28 -6.82 0.95
N THR A 47 2.60 -5.80 0.41
CA THR A 47 1.14 -5.70 0.52
C THR A 47 0.42 -6.86 -0.18
N PHE A 48 0.89 -7.21 -1.38
CA PHE A 48 0.35 -8.37 -2.10
C PHE A 48 0.54 -9.66 -1.31
N PHE A 49 1.76 -9.91 -0.79
CA PHE A 49 2.05 -11.09 0.04
C PHE A 49 1.24 -11.11 1.33
N ALA A 50 1.14 -9.98 2.05
CA ALA A 50 0.33 -9.87 3.26
C ALA A 50 -1.15 -10.23 2.98
N ALA A 51 -1.70 -9.73 1.88
CA ALA A 51 -3.04 -10.10 1.45
C ALA A 51 -3.17 -11.60 1.16
N LEU A 52 -2.14 -12.24 0.58
CA LEU A 52 -2.17 -13.68 0.29
C LEU A 52 -2.05 -14.56 1.53
N LEU A 53 -1.41 -14.12 2.62
CA LEU A 53 -1.26 -14.92 3.85
C LEU A 53 -2.60 -15.41 4.42
N VAL A 54 -3.65 -14.61 4.26
CA VAL A 54 -5.00 -14.93 4.74
C VAL A 54 -5.86 -15.63 3.68
N ASN A 55 -5.30 -15.98 2.52
CA ASN A 55 -5.95 -16.66 1.40
C ASN A 55 -7.36 -16.12 1.04
N PRO A 56 -7.52 -14.81 0.83
CA PRO A 56 -8.79 -14.22 0.45
C PRO A 56 -9.13 -14.63 -0.99
N ARG A 57 -10.40 -14.46 -1.38
CA ARG A 57 -10.82 -14.63 -2.77
C ARG A 57 -10.09 -13.64 -3.70
N PRO A 58 -10.00 -13.93 -5.01
CA PRO A 58 -9.42 -12.99 -5.98
C PRO A 58 -10.06 -11.60 -5.91
N ARG A 59 -9.35 -10.56 -6.39
CA ARG A 59 -9.72 -9.12 -6.31
C ARG A 59 -9.41 -8.43 -5.00
N PHE A 60 -9.35 -9.16 -3.87
CA PHE A 60 -9.00 -8.56 -2.58
C PHE A 60 -7.58 -7.97 -2.58
N ALA A 61 -6.60 -8.75 -3.05
CA ALA A 61 -5.22 -8.31 -3.11
C ALA A 61 -5.04 -7.09 -4.04
N GLY A 62 -5.76 -7.04 -5.16
CA GLY A 62 -5.73 -5.90 -6.07
C GLY A 62 -6.18 -4.59 -5.41
N GLY A 63 -7.20 -4.63 -4.56
CA GLY A 63 -7.65 -3.46 -3.80
C GLY A 63 -6.62 -2.97 -2.79
N ALA A 64 -6.00 -3.90 -2.05
CA ALA A 64 -4.93 -3.56 -1.10
C ALA A 64 -3.69 -2.99 -1.81
N VAL A 65 -3.28 -3.58 -2.92
CA VAL A 65 -2.15 -3.10 -3.72
C VAL A 65 -2.44 -1.76 -4.37
N LEU A 66 -3.66 -1.51 -4.83
CA LEU A 66 -4.08 -0.19 -5.32
C LEU A 66 -3.90 0.86 -4.22
N ALA A 67 -4.38 0.59 -3.01
CA ALA A 67 -4.25 1.50 -1.88
C ALA A 67 -2.78 1.78 -1.53
N ALA A 68 -1.93 0.75 -1.52
CA ALA A 68 -0.49 0.87 -1.28
C ALA A 68 0.24 1.68 -2.37
N GLY A 69 -0.14 1.48 -3.63
CA GLY A 69 0.41 2.27 -4.74
C GLY A 69 -0.02 3.73 -4.68
N LEU A 70 -1.27 4.01 -4.33
CA LEU A 70 -1.78 5.37 -4.15
C LEU A 70 -1.14 6.07 -2.94
N SER A 71 -0.93 5.36 -1.83
CA SER A 71 -0.24 5.94 -0.67
C SER A 71 1.20 6.29 -1.02
N LEU A 72 1.93 5.43 -1.72
CA LEU A 72 3.26 5.75 -2.22
C LEU A 72 3.27 6.97 -3.16
N LEU A 73 2.35 7.04 -4.13
CA LEU A 73 2.24 8.19 -5.03
C LEU A 73 1.99 9.49 -4.27
N PHE A 74 1.16 9.45 -3.22
CA PHE A 74 0.93 10.60 -2.35
C PHE A 74 2.25 11.08 -1.70
N TYR A 75 3.04 10.16 -1.15
CA TYR A 75 4.32 10.48 -0.54
C TYR A 75 5.37 10.98 -1.54
N VAL A 76 5.46 10.36 -2.72
CA VAL A 76 6.32 10.83 -3.83
C VAL A 76 5.94 12.26 -4.23
N ARG A 77 4.64 12.54 -4.36
CA ARG A 77 4.15 13.88 -4.71
C ARG A 77 4.43 14.90 -3.61
N ALA A 78 4.22 14.53 -2.35
CA ALA A 78 4.50 15.41 -1.21
C ALA A 78 5.99 15.77 -1.13
N ASN A 79 6.88 14.86 -1.51
CA ASN A 79 8.33 15.09 -1.49
C ASN A 79 8.88 15.69 -2.80
N TRP A 80 8.03 16.07 -3.76
CA TRP A 80 8.45 16.56 -5.08
C TRP A 80 9.09 17.96 -5.04
N HIS A 81 8.69 18.78 -4.06
CA HIS A 81 9.26 20.09 -3.78
C HIS A 81 9.71 20.11 -2.31
N PRO A 82 10.84 19.46 -1.99
CA PRO A 82 11.27 19.30 -0.60
C PRO A 82 11.56 20.68 -0.01
N VAL A 83 10.79 21.05 1.01
CA VAL A 83 11.20 22.06 1.97
C VAL A 83 12.13 21.33 2.95
N HIS A 84 13.19 21.96 3.45
CA HIS A 84 14.23 21.30 4.28
C HIS A 84 13.73 20.54 5.53
N THR A 85 12.44 20.59 5.85
CA THR A 85 11.79 19.83 6.93
C THR A 85 11.14 18.50 6.49
N SER A 86 11.20 18.16 5.19
CA SER A 86 10.49 17.02 4.57
C SER A 86 11.22 15.67 4.64
N ASP A 87 12.47 15.63 5.08
CA ASP A 87 13.36 14.46 4.94
C ASP A 87 12.90 13.19 5.69
N LEU A 88 11.92 13.31 6.60
CA LEU A 88 11.38 12.18 7.37
C LEU A 88 10.04 11.63 6.83
N LEU A 89 9.51 12.18 5.73
CA LEU A 89 8.23 11.74 5.15
C LEU A 89 8.23 10.24 4.83
N ALA A 90 9.29 9.74 4.19
CA ALA A 90 9.37 8.33 3.84
C ALA A 90 9.33 7.39 5.07
N LEU A 91 9.89 7.83 6.20
CA LEU A 91 9.84 7.10 7.48
C LEU A 91 8.42 7.07 8.05
N GLY A 92 7.66 8.16 7.95
CA GLY A 92 6.25 8.20 8.34
C GLY A 92 5.42 7.18 7.56
N HIS A 93 5.67 7.03 6.25
CA HIS A 93 5.04 5.97 5.46
C HIS A 93 5.50 4.58 5.93
N LEU A 94 6.81 4.34 6.02
CA LEU A 94 7.40 3.04 6.37
C LEU A 94 6.88 2.53 7.72
N PHE A 95 6.89 3.37 8.76
CA PHE A 95 6.45 2.98 10.08
C PHE A 95 4.94 2.74 10.16
N SER A 96 4.14 3.29 9.23
CA SER A 96 2.69 3.06 9.18
C SER A 96 2.30 1.77 8.45
N LEU A 97 3.21 1.16 7.70
CA LEU A 97 2.98 -0.09 6.97
C LEU A 97 2.62 -1.30 7.85
N PRO A 98 3.18 -1.50 9.06
CA PRO A 98 2.70 -2.50 10.00
C PRO A 98 1.20 -2.38 10.30
N GLY A 99 0.70 -1.15 10.49
CA GLY A 99 -0.74 -0.90 10.67
C GLY A 99 -1.53 -1.32 9.43
N ALA A 100 -1.04 -0.96 8.24
CA ALA A 100 -1.65 -1.36 6.97
C ALA A 100 -1.68 -2.90 6.81
N ALA A 101 -0.58 -3.58 7.16
CA ALA A 101 -0.49 -5.04 7.11
C ALA A 101 -1.53 -5.68 8.04
N VAL A 102 -1.65 -5.20 9.29
CA VAL A 102 -2.68 -5.68 10.23
C VAL A 102 -4.08 -5.45 9.65
N GLY A 103 -4.37 -4.26 9.11
CA GLY A 103 -5.67 -3.96 8.51
C GLY A 103 -6.01 -4.87 7.32
N VAL A 104 -5.05 -5.13 6.42
CA VAL A 104 -5.20 -6.07 5.30
C VAL A 104 -5.47 -7.49 5.81
N LEU A 105 -4.75 -7.96 6.82
CA LEU A 105 -4.95 -9.29 7.40
C LEU A 105 -6.34 -9.42 8.02
N VAL A 106 -6.76 -8.45 8.83
CA VAL A 106 -8.08 -8.43 9.50
C VAL A 106 -9.20 -8.43 8.46
N PHE A 107 -9.18 -7.50 7.49
CA PHE A 107 -10.22 -7.45 6.45
C PHE A 107 -10.20 -8.70 5.56
N GLY A 108 -9.04 -9.29 5.31
CA GLY A 108 -8.94 -10.55 4.57
C GLY A 108 -9.58 -11.71 5.32
N ILE A 109 -9.35 -11.82 6.63
CA ILE A 109 -10.01 -12.80 7.50
C ILE A 109 -11.53 -12.56 7.52
N VAL A 110 -11.97 -11.30 7.74
CA VAL A 110 -13.39 -10.94 7.73
C VAL A 110 -14.06 -11.28 6.41
N SER A 111 -13.42 -10.99 5.27
CA SER A 111 -13.98 -11.30 3.95
C SER A 111 -14.24 -12.79 3.75
N ARG A 112 -13.43 -13.65 4.38
CA ARG A 112 -13.61 -15.10 4.38
C ARG A 112 -14.71 -15.54 5.33
N LEU A 113 -14.67 -15.08 6.57
CA LEU A 113 -15.64 -15.45 7.61
C LEU A 113 -17.06 -15.02 7.22
N CYS A 114 -17.20 -13.81 6.69
CA CYS A 114 -18.46 -13.27 6.18
C CYS A 114 -18.78 -13.75 4.75
N SER A 115 -17.97 -14.65 4.18
CA SER A 115 -18.20 -15.29 2.88
C SER A 115 -18.45 -14.33 1.71
N TRP A 116 -17.80 -13.17 1.68
CA TRP A 116 -18.01 -12.15 0.63
C TRP A 116 -17.81 -12.72 -0.77
N ARG A 117 -18.86 -12.67 -1.60
CA ARG A 117 -18.85 -13.26 -2.96
C ARG A 117 -18.71 -12.22 -4.06
N ARG A 118 -19.14 -10.98 -3.82
CA ARG A 118 -19.08 -9.91 -4.83
C ARG A 118 -17.64 -9.44 -4.97
N GLU A 119 -17.14 -9.45 -6.20
CA GLU A 119 -15.78 -8.99 -6.52
C GLU A 119 -15.51 -7.56 -6.07
N SER A 120 -16.50 -6.66 -6.22
CA SER A 120 -16.40 -5.28 -5.75
C SER A 120 -16.23 -5.18 -4.24
N TRP A 121 -16.92 -6.01 -3.46
CA TRP A 121 -16.78 -6.03 -2.00
C TRP A 121 -15.41 -6.53 -1.57
N LEU A 122 -14.88 -7.56 -2.25
CA LEU A 122 -13.53 -8.05 -2.00
C LEU A 122 -12.48 -6.97 -2.30
N PHE A 123 -12.61 -6.30 -3.43
CA PHE A 123 -11.74 -5.20 -3.83
C PHE A 123 -11.80 -4.04 -2.83
N CYS A 124 -13.00 -3.56 -2.50
CA CYS A 124 -13.19 -2.52 -1.50
C CYS A 124 -12.68 -2.95 -0.12
N GLY A 125 -12.82 -4.22 0.26
CA GLY A 125 -12.29 -4.77 1.50
C GLY A 125 -10.78 -4.67 1.59
N GLY A 126 -10.06 -5.05 0.53
CA GLY A 126 -8.60 -4.93 0.49
C GLY A 126 -8.15 -3.47 0.56
N LEU A 127 -8.81 -2.60 -0.19
CA LEU A 127 -8.54 -1.17 -0.20
C LEU A 127 -8.77 -0.54 1.17
N LEU A 128 -9.94 -0.78 1.79
CA LEU A 128 -10.29 -0.25 3.11
C LEU A 128 -9.41 -0.84 4.20
N GLY A 129 -9.11 -2.14 4.15
CA GLY A 129 -8.22 -2.78 5.12
C GLY A 129 -6.83 -2.13 5.12
N PHE A 130 -6.26 -1.88 3.94
CA PHE A 130 -4.99 -1.16 3.84
C PHE A 130 -5.12 0.28 4.36
N LEU A 131 -6.08 1.07 3.84
CA LEU A 131 -6.18 2.50 4.17
C LEU A 131 -6.48 2.73 5.65
N LEU A 132 -7.40 1.98 6.25
CA LEU A 132 -7.73 2.11 7.67
C LEU A 132 -6.57 1.67 8.56
N GLY A 133 -5.94 0.54 8.24
CA GLY A 133 -4.77 0.08 8.98
C GLY A 133 -3.61 1.08 8.89
N PHE A 134 -3.35 1.60 7.69
CA PHE A 134 -2.33 2.60 7.46
C PHE A 134 -2.63 3.90 8.22
N ALA A 135 -3.88 4.39 8.18
CA ALA A 135 -4.29 5.59 8.88
C ALA A 135 -4.17 5.46 10.40
N VAL A 136 -4.53 4.30 10.97
CA VAL A 136 -4.31 4.03 12.40
C VAL A 136 -2.81 4.03 12.74
N GLY A 137 -1.99 3.42 11.87
CA GLY A 137 -0.53 3.47 11.99
C GLY A 137 0.00 4.90 12.00
N GLN A 138 -0.46 5.74 11.07
CA GLN A 138 -0.11 7.15 10.99
C GLN A 138 -0.46 7.87 12.29
N VAL A 139 -1.72 7.79 12.75
CA VAL A 139 -2.15 8.46 14.00
C VAL A 139 -1.27 8.04 15.19
N TYR A 140 -0.92 6.76 15.29
CA TYR A 140 -0.07 6.28 16.37
C TYR A 140 1.35 6.85 16.30
N ILE A 141 2.00 6.84 15.14
CA ILE A 141 3.36 7.36 14.98
C ILE A 141 3.40 8.88 15.14
N CYS A 142 2.40 9.56 14.58
CA CYS A 142 2.30 11.01 14.65
C CYS A 142 2.03 11.53 16.07
N SER A 143 1.43 10.70 16.93
CA SER A 143 1.20 11.04 18.35
C SER A 143 2.35 10.65 19.28
N THR A 144 3.23 9.74 18.85
CA THR A 144 4.25 9.15 19.74
C THR A 144 5.69 9.49 19.36
N ALA A 145 6.02 9.67 18.07
CA ALA A 145 7.40 9.59 17.61
C ALA A 145 7.79 10.61 16.52
N LEU A 146 6.87 11.08 15.68
CA LEU A 146 7.18 11.99 14.56
C LEU A 146 6.15 13.13 14.47
N SER A 147 6.59 14.37 14.22
CA SER A 147 5.65 15.47 13.91
C SER A 147 5.20 15.32 12.45
N CYS A 148 3.91 15.04 12.24
CA CYS A 148 3.34 14.78 10.91
C CYS A 148 2.63 16.00 10.31
N ASP A 149 3.10 17.21 10.60
CA ASP A 149 2.43 18.46 10.19
C ASP A 149 2.17 18.55 8.68
N VAL A 150 2.96 17.89 7.84
CA VAL A 150 2.79 17.89 6.37
C VAL A 150 1.62 17.01 5.89
N LEU A 151 1.11 16.08 6.72
CA LEU A 151 0.00 15.18 6.36
C LEU A 151 -1.36 15.59 6.95
N LEU A 152 -1.36 16.48 7.95
CA LEU A 152 -2.55 16.93 8.70
C LEU A 152 -2.96 18.39 8.39
N ASN A 153 -2.15 19.11 7.62
CA ASN A 153 -2.34 20.52 7.24
C ASN A 153 -2.43 20.63 5.72
#